data_AF-A0A0W0YFW0-F1
#
_entry.id   AF-A0A0W0YFW0-F1
#
_cell.length_a   1.000
_cell.length_b   1.000
_cell.length_c   1.000
_cell.angle_alpha   90.00
_cell.angle_beta   90.00
_cell.angle_gamma   90.00
#
_symmetry.space_group_name_H-M   'P 1'
#
loop_
_entity.id
_entity.type
_entity.pdbx_description
1 polymer ?
#
loop_
_entity_poly.entity_id
_entity_poly.type
_entity_poly.pdbx_seq_one_letter_code
_entity_poly.pdbx_strand_id
1 'polypeptide(L)'
;MSIEKYIEALKASTVDSADSVLITIRIIEHELGHSQELNLVKQAFAQNDYKRTFDLIESLINPTLLEKNEELFALICEKIATAFEHDNPHKNWSRRYFDTRLSQELWNIQNANYFSSIEKLASLMIEKNRQFTPSTQVKSLDEAEDVIKLVRDFGEKTHEINTLMGELRSMKTSISNSKDRGPKRKLSEGLISQNPGIVKSISPMPVDELLTTAMCNKVADVFEIDPSVVRGYSKTNTQVPYVNSVSGTTFVLVAVLTNYIEKYKNDPNLENDTNHIIQAFFSFTCKCGYHSLAEMQDVLNDPAVREIFANNNITIHDIPQKALDAAIAASCHYATRITLQHKLHEDISEGSPSLTHVESNDRSKPSLSFFRKSYPTELSIYGVRENKATGPRVTEAIKKIKEEKGNVPALKVAFNFMHWARQKHRHFNTTELKELIGKMRTEIHQEICNNHLDNCIII
;
A
#
# COMPACT_ATOMS: atom_id res chain seq x y z
N MET A 1 8.71 2.90 -21.52
CA MET A 1 8.55 4.25 -20.93
C MET A 1 9.91 4.74 -20.50
N SER A 2 10.29 6.00 -20.78
CA SER A 2 11.64 6.50 -20.45
C SER A 2 11.75 6.86 -18.96
N ILE A 3 12.97 6.86 -18.41
CA ILE A 3 13.21 7.14 -16.99
C ILE A 3 12.77 8.56 -16.58
N GLU A 4 12.87 9.51 -17.50
CA GLU A 4 12.47 10.91 -17.29
C GLU A 4 10.98 11.03 -16.96
N LYS A 5 10.12 10.14 -17.50
CA LYS A 5 8.69 10.13 -17.18
C LYS A 5 8.41 9.71 -15.74
N TYR A 6 9.20 8.77 -15.20
CA TYR A 6 9.08 8.36 -13.79
C TYR A 6 9.52 9.49 -12.87
N ILE A 7 10.64 10.14 -13.19
CA ILE A 7 11.13 11.31 -12.44
C ILE A 7 10.09 12.44 -12.49
N GLU A 8 9.49 12.68 -13.65
CA GLU A 8 8.48 13.73 -13.81
C GLU A 8 7.18 13.43 -13.06
N ALA A 9 6.76 12.17 -13.01
CA ALA A 9 5.63 11.71 -12.23
C ALA A 9 5.88 11.90 -10.73
N LEU A 10 7.07 11.55 -10.24
CA LEU A 10 7.45 11.71 -8.83
C LEU A 10 7.36 13.18 -8.35
N LYS A 11 7.53 14.14 -9.26
CA LYS A 11 7.40 15.58 -8.96
C LYS A 11 5.95 16.07 -8.81
N ALA A 12 4.94 15.23 -9.08
CA ALA A 12 3.55 15.62 -8.90
C ALA A 12 3.27 16.04 -7.45
N SER A 13 2.31 16.96 -7.28
CA SER A 13 2.02 17.54 -5.96
C SER A 13 1.42 16.50 -5.02
N THR A 14 0.54 15.65 -5.54
CA THR A 14 -0.13 14.56 -4.84
C THR A 14 0.37 13.21 -5.35
N VAL A 15 1.07 12.49 -4.49
CA VAL A 15 1.57 11.12 -4.76
C VAL A 15 1.29 10.31 -3.49
N ASP A 16 0.47 9.27 -3.61
CA ASP A 16 0.17 8.37 -2.49
C ASP A 16 1.34 7.40 -2.20
N SER A 17 1.24 6.61 -1.13
CA SER A 17 2.29 5.67 -0.74
C SER A 17 2.59 4.64 -1.81
N ALA A 18 1.58 4.12 -2.50
CA ALA A 18 1.76 3.10 -3.53
C ALA A 18 2.44 3.69 -4.77
N ASP A 19 1.99 4.85 -5.24
CA ASP A 19 2.61 5.57 -6.35
C ASP A 19 4.07 5.90 -6.04
N SER A 20 4.35 6.40 -4.83
CA SER A 20 5.69 6.79 -4.39
C SER A 20 6.64 5.60 -4.43
N VAL A 21 6.24 4.46 -3.87
CA VAL A 21 7.06 3.24 -3.87
C VAL A 21 7.27 2.70 -5.28
N LEU A 22 6.19 2.54 -6.06
CA LEU A 22 6.26 1.93 -7.39
C LEU A 22 7.13 2.76 -8.34
N ILE A 23 6.98 4.09 -8.33
CA ILE A 23 7.81 4.98 -9.14
C ILE A 23 9.27 4.91 -8.67
N THR A 24 9.50 4.90 -7.36
CA THR A 24 10.85 4.84 -6.77
C THR A 24 11.58 3.54 -7.09
N ILE A 25 10.90 2.38 -6.95
CA ILE A 25 11.47 1.07 -7.31
C ILE A 25 12.04 1.12 -8.72
N ARG A 26 11.29 1.69 -9.68
CA ARG A 26 11.73 1.76 -11.07
C ARG A 26 12.92 2.70 -11.28
N ILE A 27 12.97 3.82 -10.54
CA ILE A 27 14.09 4.75 -10.61
C ILE A 27 15.36 4.10 -10.04
N ILE A 28 15.27 3.45 -8.88
CA ILE A 28 16.41 2.78 -8.25
C ILE A 28 16.87 1.60 -9.12
N GLU A 29 15.95 0.81 -9.68
CA GLU A 29 16.29 -0.30 -10.59
C GLU A 29 17.02 0.18 -11.84
N HIS A 30 16.68 1.35 -12.38
CA HIS A 30 17.40 1.94 -13.50
C HIS A 30 18.85 2.32 -13.13
N GLU A 31 19.06 2.82 -11.91
CA GLU A 31 20.37 3.32 -11.45
C GLU A 31 21.32 2.25 -10.91
N LEU A 32 20.76 1.20 -10.29
CA LEU A 32 21.52 0.11 -9.67
C LEU A 32 21.46 -1.20 -10.47
N GLY A 33 20.52 -1.33 -11.42
CA GLY A 33 20.15 -2.62 -11.97
C GLY A 33 19.38 -3.47 -10.97
N HIS A 34 19.32 -4.78 -11.21
CA HIS A 34 18.73 -5.72 -10.28
C HIS A 34 19.67 -5.98 -9.09
N SER A 35 19.16 -5.87 -7.87
CA SER A 35 19.88 -6.22 -6.64
C SER A 35 19.02 -7.00 -5.66
N GLN A 36 19.65 -7.70 -4.72
CA GLN A 36 18.94 -8.47 -3.69
C GLN A 36 18.18 -7.54 -2.74
N GLU A 37 18.75 -6.39 -2.40
CA GLU A 37 18.13 -5.38 -1.55
C GLU A 37 16.87 -4.79 -2.22
N LEU A 38 16.89 -4.60 -3.54
CA LEU A 38 15.71 -4.16 -4.27
C LEU A 38 14.62 -5.24 -4.28
N ASN A 39 14.98 -6.52 -4.30
CA ASN A 39 14.00 -7.60 -4.13
C ASN A 39 13.36 -7.57 -2.74
N LEU A 40 14.12 -7.24 -1.69
CA LEU A 40 13.56 -7.04 -0.34
C LEU A 40 12.56 -5.89 -0.30
N VAL A 41 12.83 -4.77 -1.00
CA VAL A 41 11.87 -3.65 -1.14
C VAL A 41 10.58 -4.13 -1.80
N LYS A 42 10.69 -4.88 -2.91
CA LYS A 42 9.52 -5.41 -3.63
C LYS A 42 8.69 -6.36 -2.74
N GLN A 43 9.34 -7.23 -1.97
CA GLN A 43 8.67 -8.15 -1.05
C GLN A 43 7.94 -7.40 0.07
N ALA A 44 8.63 -6.45 0.73
CA ALA A 44 8.04 -5.65 1.80
C ALA A 44 6.81 -4.85 1.31
N PHE A 45 6.89 -4.26 0.11
CA PHE A 45 5.76 -3.57 -0.50
C PHE A 45 4.58 -4.52 -0.76
N ALA A 46 4.87 -5.72 -1.31
CA ALA A 46 3.86 -6.72 -1.59
C ALA A 46 3.20 -7.30 -0.34
N GLN A 47 3.90 -7.27 0.79
CA GLN A 47 3.40 -7.64 2.12
C GLN A 47 2.67 -6.48 2.84
N ASN A 48 2.49 -5.34 2.17
CA ASN A 48 1.90 -4.13 2.75
C ASN A 48 2.71 -3.49 3.91
N ASP A 49 3.98 -3.86 4.08
CA ASP A 49 4.86 -3.31 5.12
C ASP A 49 5.57 -2.06 4.61
N TYR A 50 4.82 -0.95 4.51
CA TYR A 50 5.35 0.32 4.01
C TYR A 50 6.47 0.88 4.89
N LYS A 51 6.42 0.66 6.20
CA LYS A 51 7.50 1.10 7.11
C LYS A 51 8.81 0.44 6.69
N ARG A 52 8.84 -0.89 6.61
CA ARG A 52 10.03 -1.63 6.17
C ARG A 52 10.41 -1.29 4.74
N THR A 53 9.43 -1.08 3.86
CA THR A 53 9.66 -0.66 2.46
C THR A 53 10.44 0.66 2.42
N PHE A 54 10.04 1.64 3.22
CA PHE A 54 10.68 2.95 3.29
C PHE A 54 12.07 2.87 3.90
N ASP A 55 12.23 2.14 5.00
CA ASP A 55 13.54 1.90 5.63
C ASP A 55 14.54 1.25 4.64
N LEU A 56 14.08 0.27 3.86
CA LEU A 56 14.90 -0.40 2.83
C LEU A 56 15.24 0.53 1.66
N ILE A 57 14.30 1.37 1.21
CA ILE A 57 14.56 2.36 0.16
C ILE A 57 15.59 3.39 0.62
N GLU A 58 15.44 3.92 1.83
CA GLU A 58 16.41 4.88 2.38
C GLU A 58 17.80 4.25 2.51
N SER A 59 17.87 2.98 2.95
CA SER A 59 19.12 2.23 3.04
C SER A 59 19.78 2.00 1.67
N LEU A 60 18.98 1.85 0.61
CA LEU A 60 19.47 1.73 -0.76
C LEU A 60 20.09 3.04 -1.27
N ILE A 61 19.60 4.20 -0.82
CA ILE A 61 20.10 5.53 -1.18
C ILE A 61 21.41 5.81 -0.41
N ASN A 62 22.47 5.14 -0.85
CA ASN A 62 23.81 5.30 -0.30
C ASN A 62 24.52 6.55 -0.86
N PRO A 63 25.67 6.97 -0.29
CA PRO A 63 26.45 8.10 -0.79
C PRO A 63 26.76 8.04 -2.28
N THR A 64 27.02 6.84 -2.82
CA THR A 64 27.30 6.64 -4.25
C THR A 64 26.11 7.02 -5.14
N LEU A 65 24.89 6.68 -4.75
CA LEU A 65 23.69 7.12 -5.47
C LEU A 65 23.44 8.62 -5.31
N LEU A 66 23.63 9.15 -4.11
CA LEU A 66 23.51 10.59 -3.86
C LEU A 66 24.47 11.41 -4.74
N GLU A 67 25.70 10.94 -4.95
CA GLU A 67 26.67 11.61 -5.83
C GLU A 67 26.22 11.64 -7.30
N LYS A 68 25.46 10.64 -7.77
CA LYS A 68 24.93 10.63 -9.14
C LYS A 68 23.87 11.71 -9.36
N ASN A 69 22.92 11.84 -8.42
CA ASN A 69 21.81 12.78 -8.55
C ASN A 69 21.19 13.13 -7.18
N GLU A 70 21.89 13.96 -6.41
CA GLU A 70 21.48 14.37 -5.06
C GLU A 70 20.04 14.91 -5.03
N GLU A 71 19.66 15.72 -6.02
CA GLU A 71 18.33 16.33 -6.07
C GLU A 71 17.22 15.30 -6.24
N LEU A 72 17.42 14.30 -7.11
CA LEU A 72 16.44 13.24 -7.34
C LEU A 72 16.27 12.35 -6.11
N PHE A 73 17.36 11.92 -5.51
CA PHE A 73 17.29 11.01 -4.35
C PHE A 73 16.79 11.73 -3.09
N ALA A 74 17.10 13.02 -2.92
CA ALA A 74 16.47 13.83 -1.89
C ALA A 74 14.95 13.96 -2.11
N LEU A 75 14.51 14.12 -3.36
CA LEU A 75 13.08 14.12 -3.71
C LEU A 75 12.40 12.78 -3.40
N ILE A 76 13.08 11.65 -3.65
CA ILE A 76 12.56 10.31 -3.31
C ILE A 76 12.32 10.21 -1.80
N CYS A 77 13.32 10.56 -0.98
CA CYS A 77 13.17 10.55 0.48
C CYS A 77 12.04 11.49 0.96
N GLU A 78 11.93 12.68 0.38
CA GLU A 78 10.83 13.62 0.69
C GLU A 78 9.47 12.99 0.38
N LYS A 79 9.30 12.44 -0.82
CA LYS A 79 8.02 11.87 -1.28
C LYS A 79 7.59 10.70 -0.42
N ILE A 80 8.51 9.80 -0.09
CA ILE A 80 8.26 8.67 0.79
C ILE A 80 7.87 9.13 2.20
N ALA A 81 8.57 10.12 2.77
CA ALA A 81 8.28 10.64 4.10
C ALA A 81 6.89 11.28 4.23
N THR A 82 6.35 11.84 3.14
CA THR A 82 5.03 12.51 3.14
C THR A 82 3.93 11.67 2.50
N ALA A 83 4.21 10.48 1.97
CA ALA A 83 3.28 9.75 1.12
C ALA A 83 1.95 9.39 1.82
N PHE A 84 2.03 9.04 3.12
CA PHE A 84 0.84 8.74 3.94
C PHE A 84 -0.13 9.92 4.08
N GLU A 85 0.30 11.17 3.89
CA GLU A 85 -0.58 12.35 3.94
C GLU A 85 -1.59 12.35 2.76
N HIS A 86 -1.29 11.60 1.69
CA HIS A 86 -2.10 11.53 0.48
C HIS A 86 -2.84 10.20 0.31
N ASP A 87 -2.57 9.22 1.17
CA ASP A 87 -3.24 7.93 1.13
C ASP A 87 -4.75 8.06 1.37
N ASN A 88 -5.52 7.38 0.52
CA ASN A 88 -6.97 7.36 0.66
C ASN A 88 -7.49 5.98 0.26
N PRO A 89 -8.10 5.22 1.18
CA PRO A 89 -8.54 3.85 0.91
C PRO A 89 -9.55 3.77 -0.25
N HIS A 90 -10.25 4.86 -0.58
CA HIS A 90 -11.11 4.94 -1.75
C HIS A 90 -10.37 5.16 -3.08
N LYS A 91 -9.19 5.79 -3.06
CA LYS A 91 -8.46 6.31 -4.23
C LYS A 91 -7.06 5.68 -4.46
N ASN A 92 -6.62 4.69 -3.67
CA ASN A 92 -5.36 3.97 -3.90
C ASN A 92 -5.39 3.11 -5.19
N TRP A 93 -5.38 3.74 -6.36
CA TRP A 93 -5.59 3.05 -7.64
C TRP A 93 -4.42 2.15 -7.99
N SER A 94 -3.20 2.62 -7.81
CA SER A 94 -2.00 1.85 -8.11
C SER A 94 -1.85 0.64 -7.20
N ARG A 95 -2.25 0.75 -5.92
CA ARG A 95 -2.29 -0.42 -5.03
C ARG A 95 -3.34 -1.44 -5.46
N ARG A 96 -4.53 -1.01 -5.87
CA ARG A 96 -5.57 -1.92 -6.40
C ARG A 96 -5.10 -2.66 -7.65
N TYR A 97 -4.45 -1.92 -8.54
CA TYR A 97 -3.91 -2.48 -9.77
C TYR A 97 -2.80 -3.49 -9.44
N PHE A 98 -1.86 -3.15 -8.57
CA PHE A 98 -0.82 -4.07 -8.11
C PHE A 98 -1.38 -5.34 -7.49
N ASP A 99 -2.30 -5.24 -6.53
CA ASP A 99 -2.91 -6.41 -5.89
C ASP A 99 -3.63 -7.31 -6.90
N THR A 100 -4.31 -6.69 -7.88
CA THR A 100 -4.99 -7.41 -8.96
C THR A 100 -3.99 -8.12 -9.87
N ARG A 101 -2.95 -7.43 -10.35
CA ARG A 101 -1.92 -8.03 -11.22
C ARG A 101 -1.16 -9.14 -10.51
N LEU A 102 -0.72 -8.90 -9.27
CA LEU A 102 -0.04 -9.90 -8.48
C LEU A 102 -0.92 -11.15 -8.30
N SER A 103 -2.20 -10.99 -8.00
CA SER A 103 -3.12 -12.12 -7.87
C SER A 103 -3.29 -12.91 -9.17
N GLN A 104 -3.26 -12.25 -10.33
CA GLN A 104 -3.32 -12.91 -11.63
C GLN A 104 -2.02 -13.69 -11.92
N GLU A 105 -0.86 -13.07 -11.67
CA GLU A 105 0.43 -13.73 -11.84
C GLU A 105 0.57 -14.95 -10.92
N LEU A 106 0.18 -14.83 -9.65
CA LEU A 106 0.19 -15.93 -8.68
C LEU A 106 -0.78 -17.05 -9.04
N TRP A 107 -1.91 -16.73 -9.67
CA TRP A 107 -2.84 -17.72 -10.21
C TRP A 107 -2.24 -18.46 -11.41
N ASN A 108 -1.56 -17.75 -12.30
CA ASN A 108 -1.04 -18.31 -13.56
C ASN A 108 0.24 -19.15 -13.39
N ILE A 109 0.97 -19.02 -12.28
CA ILE A 109 2.15 -19.84 -12.00
C ILE A 109 1.83 -21.20 -11.36
N GLN A 110 0.56 -21.48 -11.04
CA GLN A 110 0.16 -22.75 -10.46
C GLN A 110 0.44 -23.91 -11.41
N ASN A 111 0.89 -25.03 -10.86
CA ASN A 111 1.36 -26.20 -11.61
C ASN A 111 0.83 -27.50 -11.00
N ALA A 112 1.30 -28.65 -11.50
CA ALA A 112 0.85 -29.97 -11.03
C ALA A 112 0.97 -30.17 -9.50
N ASN A 113 2.02 -29.62 -8.87
CA ASN A 113 2.19 -29.73 -7.42
C ASN A 113 1.12 -28.93 -6.68
N TYR A 114 0.75 -27.74 -7.18
CA TYR A 114 -0.36 -26.96 -6.64
C TYR A 114 -1.66 -27.75 -6.71
N PHE A 115 -1.93 -28.37 -7.86
CA PHE A 115 -3.16 -29.13 -8.05
C PHE A 115 -3.27 -30.30 -7.08
N SER A 116 -2.17 -31.00 -6.80
CA SER A 116 -2.15 -32.05 -5.78
C SER A 116 -2.51 -31.53 -4.38
N SER A 117 -2.01 -30.35 -4.00
CA SER A 117 -2.39 -29.71 -2.73
C SER A 117 -3.90 -29.41 -2.68
N ILE A 118 -4.49 -28.97 -3.80
CA ILE A 118 -5.93 -28.70 -3.92
C ILE A 118 -6.77 -29.98 -3.92
N GLU A 119 -6.30 -31.10 -4.50
CA GLU A 119 -6.98 -32.40 -4.43
C GLU A 119 -7.07 -32.92 -2.99
N LYS A 120 -6.00 -32.76 -2.20
CA LYS A 120 -6.00 -33.08 -0.77
C LYS A 120 -7.01 -32.22 -0.01
N LEU A 121 -7.09 -30.93 -0.33
CA LEU A 121 -8.09 -30.03 0.24
C LEU A 121 -9.52 -30.47 -0.13
N ALA A 122 -9.79 -30.79 -1.40
CA ALA A 122 -11.08 -31.32 -1.84
C ALA A 122 -11.45 -32.61 -1.09
N SER A 123 -10.48 -33.50 -0.88
CA SER A 123 -10.65 -34.74 -0.13
C SER A 123 -10.99 -34.49 1.35
N LEU A 124 -10.34 -33.51 1.98
CA LEU A 124 -10.71 -33.05 3.33
C LEU A 124 -12.16 -32.54 3.37
N MET A 125 -12.57 -31.74 2.37
CA MET A 125 -13.93 -31.19 2.33
C MET A 125 -15.01 -32.28 2.30
N ILE A 126 -14.84 -33.28 1.43
CA ILE A 126 -15.79 -34.40 1.29
C ILE A 126 -15.87 -35.21 2.59
N GLU A 127 -14.72 -35.47 3.22
CA GLU A 127 -14.66 -36.27 4.44
C GLU A 127 -15.37 -35.57 5.61
N LYS A 128 -15.07 -34.28 5.83
CA LYS A 128 -15.65 -33.50 6.92
C LYS A 128 -17.10 -33.13 6.68
N ASN A 129 -17.51 -32.96 5.43
CA ASN A 129 -18.88 -32.62 5.07
C ASN A 129 -19.28 -33.19 3.71
N ARG A 130 -19.93 -34.35 3.70
CA ARG A 130 -20.36 -35.08 2.49
C ARG A 130 -21.34 -34.33 1.59
N GLN A 131 -21.92 -33.21 2.05
CA GLN A 131 -22.74 -32.34 1.19
C GLN A 131 -21.89 -31.61 0.15
N PHE A 132 -20.59 -31.46 0.40
CA PHE A 132 -19.64 -30.92 -0.56
C PHE A 132 -19.10 -32.05 -1.43
N THR A 133 -19.20 -31.87 -2.74
CA THR A 133 -18.67 -32.80 -3.74
C THR A 133 -17.75 -32.09 -4.74
N PRO A 134 -16.67 -31.42 -4.29
CA PRO A 134 -15.66 -30.88 -5.19
C PRO A 134 -15.01 -32.01 -6.01
N SER A 135 -14.47 -31.67 -7.19
CA SER A 135 -13.62 -32.62 -7.92
C SER A 135 -12.38 -32.95 -7.09
N THR A 136 -12.09 -34.24 -6.95
CA THR A 136 -10.84 -34.75 -6.34
C THR A 136 -9.78 -35.08 -7.39
N GLN A 137 -10.05 -34.80 -8.66
CA GLN A 137 -9.10 -34.86 -9.75
C GLN A 137 -8.93 -33.45 -10.30
N VAL A 138 -7.88 -32.77 -9.87
CA VAL A 138 -7.58 -31.39 -10.27
C VAL A 138 -6.37 -31.44 -11.19
N LYS A 139 -6.57 -31.07 -12.45
CA LYS A 139 -5.54 -31.11 -13.51
C LYS A 139 -5.42 -29.78 -14.24
N SER A 140 -6.28 -28.82 -13.91
CA SER A 140 -6.37 -27.53 -14.56
C SER A 140 -6.66 -26.41 -13.55
N LEU A 141 -6.42 -25.17 -13.98
CA LEU A 141 -6.76 -23.97 -13.19
C LEU A 141 -8.26 -23.87 -12.95
N ASP A 142 -9.10 -24.23 -13.92
CA ASP A 142 -10.56 -24.15 -13.79
C ASP A 142 -11.07 -25.13 -12.73
N GLU A 143 -10.53 -26.35 -12.70
CA GLU A 143 -10.85 -27.33 -11.65
C GLU A 143 -10.34 -26.89 -10.27
N ALA A 144 -9.15 -26.26 -10.21
CA ALA A 144 -8.63 -25.71 -8.96
C ALA A 144 -9.52 -24.56 -8.45
N GLU A 145 -10.00 -23.69 -9.35
CA GLU A 145 -10.95 -22.64 -9.05
C GLU A 145 -12.26 -23.21 -8.48
N ASP A 146 -12.76 -24.30 -9.05
CA ASP A 146 -13.97 -24.97 -8.61
C ASP A 146 -13.89 -25.49 -7.16
N VAL A 147 -12.71 -25.90 -6.71
CA VAL A 147 -12.48 -26.29 -5.31
C VAL A 147 -12.29 -25.04 -4.42
N ILE A 148 -11.45 -24.11 -4.84
CA ILE A 148 -11.11 -22.92 -4.05
C ILE A 148 -12.33 -22.05 -3.77
N LYS A 149 -13.24 -21.88 -4.75
CA LYS A 149 -14.48 -21.11 -4.56
C LYS A 149 -15.38 -21.70 -3.47
N LEU A 150 -15.26 -22.99 -3.17
CA LEU A 150 -16.05 -23.69 -2.16
C LEU A 150 -15.49 -23.53 -0.74
N VAL A 151 -14.23 -23.12 -0.56
CA VAL A 151 -13.57 -23.03 0.76
C VAL A 151 -14.38 -22.21 1.76
N ARG A 152 -14.90 -21.04 1.32
CA ARG A 152 -15.69 -20.17 2.20
C ARG A 152 -16.97 -20.87 2.64
N ASP A 153 -17.75 -21.36 1.68
CA ASP A 153 -19.02 -22.05 1.93
C ASP A 153 -18.81 -23.31 2.79
N PHE A 154 -17.75 -24.07 2.51
CA PHE A 154 -17.36 -25.25 3.26
C PHE A 154 -17.09 -24.92 4.73
N GLY A 155 -16.28 -23.89 4.99
CA GLY A 155 -15.98 -23.51 6.36
C GLY A 155 -17.18 -22.93 7.12
N GLU A 156 -18.03 -22.13 6.45
CA GLU A 156 -19.24 -21.58 7.07
C GLU A 156 -20.31 -22.67 7.34
N LYS A 157 -20.43 -23.69 6.48
CA LYS A 157 -21.45 -24.75 6.59
C LYS A 157 -20.99 -26.00 7.35
N THR A 158 -19.72 -26.11 7.71
CA THR A 158 -19.17 -27.23 8.48
C THR A 158 -19.01 -26.82 9.94
N HIS A 159 -19.80 -27.41 10.83
CA HIS A 159 -19.97 -26.93 12.21
C HIS A 159 -18.64 -26.76 12.97
N GLU A 160 -17.78 -27.77 12.96
CA GLU A 160 -16.47 -27.72 13.63
C GLU A 160 -15.56 -26.60 13.10
N ILE A 161 -15.54 -26.37 11.78
CA ILE A 161 -14.72 -25.33 11.15
C ILE A 161 -15.29 -23.95 11.46
N ASN A 162 -16.61 -23.78 11.40
CA ASN A 162 -17.27 -22.53 11.71
C ASN A 162 -17.10 -22.14 13.20
N THR A 163 -17.13 -23.13 14.10
CA THR A 163 -16.84 -22.93 15.53
C THR A 163 -15.40 -22.46 15.73
N LEU A 164 -14.42 -23.17 15.16
CA LEU A 164 -13.01 -22.77 15.22
C LEU A 164 -12.78 -21.37 14.63
N MET A 165 -13.39 -21.06 13.48
CA MET A 165 -13.34 -19.70 12.91
C MET A 165 -13.86 -18.66 13.91
N GLY A 166 -14.93 -18.94 14.65
CA GLY A 166 -15.46 -18.06 15.69
C GLY A 166 -14.45 -17.80 16.82
N GLU A 167 -13.75 -18.84 17.26
CA GLU A 167 -12.68 -18.76 18.27
C GLU A 167 -11.48 -17.95 17.76
N LEU A 168 -10.99 -18.23 16.54
CA LEU A 168 -9.89 -17.47 15.95
C LEU A 168 -10.21 -15.98 15.82
N ARG A 169 -11.46 -15.65 15.46
CA ARG A 169 -11.91 -14.26 15.35
C ARG A 169 -12.02 -13.55 16.70
N SER A 170 -12.21 -14.28 17.80
CA SER A 170 -12.23 -13.70 19.15
C SER A 170 -10.82 -13.51 19.72
N MET A 171 -9.84 -14.28 19.25
CA MET A 171 -8.42 -14.21 19.65
C MET A 171 -7.62 -13.12 18.92
N LYS A 172 -8.19 -12.44 17.92
CA LYS A 172 -7.50 -11.39 17.16
C LYS A 172 -6.87 -10.32 18.07
N THR A 173 -5.61 -9.98 17.81
CA THR A 173 -4.85 -9.07 18.68
C THR A 173 -4.44 -7.78 17.97
N SER A 174 -4.16 -7.82 16.66
CA SER A 174 -3.54 -6.70 15.92
C SER A 174 -4.40 -6.15 14.79
N ILE A 175 -5.30 -6.94 14.20
CA ILE A 175 -6.16 -6.48 13.10
C ILE A 175 -7.22 -5.53 13.67
N SER A 176 -7.22 -4.28 13.18
CA SER A 176 -8.06 -3.19 13.69
C SER A 176 -9.46 -3.69 14.07
N ASN A 177 -9.84 -3.44 15.33
CA ASN A 177 -10.97 -4.10 15.97
C ASN A 177 -12.35 -3.80 15.39
N SER A 178 -12.46 -2.87 14.43
CA SER A 178 -13.74 -2.44 13.87
C SER A 178 -13.82 -2.70 12.37
N LYS A 179 -14.67 -3.66 12.00
CA LYS A 179 -15.25 -3.70 10.66
C LYS A 179 -15.93 -2.35 10.42
N ASP A 180 -15.51 -1.64 9.39
CA ASP A 180 -15.98 -0.32 9.00
C ASP A 180 -16.78 -0.35 7.69
N ARG A 181 -17.37 -1.51 7.40
CA ARG A 181 -18.26 -1.67 6.25
C ARG A 181 -19.56 -0.90 6.48
N GLY A 182 -19.74 0.15 5.70
CA GLY A 182 -20.99 0.90 5.59
C GLY A 182 -22.06 0.19 4.75
N PRO A 183 -23.15 0.90 4.44
CA PRO A 183 -24.23 0.34 3.66
C PRO A 183 -23.79 -0.02 2.24
N LYS A 184 -24.53 -0.93 1.62
CA LYS A 184 -24.44 -1.14 0.17
C LYS A 184 -25.02 0.08 -0.53
N ARG A 185 -24.32 0.61 -1.53
CA ARG A 185 -24.79 1.71 -2.38
C ARG A 185 -26.13 1.36 -3.01
N LYS A 186 -27.08 2.29 -2.94
CA LYS A 186 -28.33 2.22 -3.68
C LYS A 186 -28.06 2.66 -5.12
N LEU A 187 -27.77 1.70 -5.99
CA LEU A 187 -27.59 1.92 -7.41
C LEU A 187 -28.92 1.64 -8.12
N SER A 188 -29.45 2.63 -8.84
CA SER A 188 -30.73 2.52 -9.58
C SER A 188 -30.66 1.50 -10.71
N GLU A 189 -29.48 1.37 -11.32
CA GLU A 189 -29.12 0.35 -12.30
C GLU A 189 -27.80 -0.29 -11.87
N GLY A 190 -27.60 -1.58 -12.17
CA GLY A 190 -26.37 -2.26 -11.79
C GLY A 190 -25.13 -1.59 -12.38
N LEU A 191 -24.09 -1.39 -11.56
CA LEU A 191 -22.86 -0.78 -12.06
C LEU A 191 -22.03 -1.80 -12.81
N ILE A 192 -21.87 -1.58 -14.12
CA ILE A 192 -21.10 -2.45 -15.02
C ILE A 192 -19.65 -1.98 -15.05
N SER A 193 -18.71 -2.92 -14.96
CA SER A 193 -17.28 -2.63 -15.03
C SER A 193 -16.53 -3.72 -15.78
N GLN A 194 -15.63 -3.32 -16.68
CA GLN A 194 -14.65 -4.21 -17.30
C GLN A 194 -13.30 -4.20 -16.56
N ASN A 195 -13.16 -3.47 -15.46
CA ASN A 195 -11.90 -3.48 -14.73
C ASN A 195 -11.75 -4.82 -13.99
N PRO A 196 -10.57 -5.45 -14.01
CA PRO A 196 -10.34 -6.72 -13.32
C PRO A 196 -10.25 -6.56 -11.79
N GLY A 197 -10.36 -7.69 -11.07
CA GLY A 197 -10.05 -7.79 -9.64
C GLY A 197 -10.71 -6.73 -8.76
N ILE A 198 -9.94 -6.16 -7.84
CA ILE A 198 -10.42 -5.15 -6.88
C ILE A 198 -10.36 -3.71 -7.42
N VAL A 199 -9.99 -3.54 -8.69
CA VAL A 199 -9.96 -2.21 -9.33
C VAL A 199 -11.39 -1.73 -9.54
N LYS A 200 -11.67 -0.50 -9.10
CA LYS A 200 -13.01 0.11 -9.18
C LYS A 200 -13.38 0.45 -10.60
N SER A 201 -14.66 0.49 -10.90
CA SER A 201 -15.19 0.88 -12.20
C SER A 201 -14.74 2.27 -12.67
N ILE A 202 -14.58 3.22 -11.73
CA ILE A 202 -14.15 4.59 -12.00
C ILE A 202 -12.64 4.73 -12.21
N SER A 203 -11.85 3.69 -11.93
CA SER A 203 -10.39 3.77 -12.04
C SER A 203 -9.99 3.64 -13.53
N PRO A 204 -9.14 4.54 -14.04
CA PRO A 204 -8.66 4.46 -15.41
C PRO A 204 -7.78 3.21 -15.61
N MET A 205 -8.07 2.42 -16.65
CA MET A 205 -7.40 1.13 -16.93
C MET A 205 -6.87 1.10 -18.37
N PRO A 206 -5.67 0.53 -18.62
CA PRO A 206 -5.23 0.24 -19.98
C PRO A 206 -6.20 -0.69 -20.71
N VAL A 207 -6.39 -0.49 -22.01
CA VAL A 207 -7.40 -1.23 -22.80
C VAL A 207 -7.10 -2.73 -22.84
N ASP A 208 -5.82 -3.09 -22.91
CA ASP A 208 -5.31 -4.45 -22.89
C ASP A 208 -5.45 -5.17 -21.53
N GLU A 209 -5.76 -4.41 -20.47
CA GLU A 209 -6.00 -4.94 -19.13
C GLU A 209 -7.51 -5.10 -18.82
N LEU A 210 -8.39 -4.67 -19.72
CA LEU A 210 -9.84 -4.77 -19.54
C LEU A 210 -10.33 -6.21 -19.72
N LEU A 211 -11.28 -6.62 -18.90
CA LEU A 211 -12.00 -7.87 -19.04
C LEU A 211 -12.81 -7.88 -20.34
N THR A 212 -12.78 -9.01 -21.04
CA THR A 212 -13.60 -9.26 -22.23
C THR A 212 -15.10 -9.22 -21.90
N THR A 213 -15.47 -9.71 -20.72
CA THR A 213 -16.84 -9.70 -20.21
C THR A 213 -16.94 -8.78 -19.00
N ALA A 214 -17.85 -7.81 -19.07
CA ALA A 214 -18.07 -6.87 -17.97
C ALA A 214 -18.76 -7.55 -16.78
N MET A 215 -18.35 -7.17 -15.57
CA MET A 215 -18.94 -7.60 -14.31
C MET A 215 -19.95 -6.56 -13.82
N CYS A 216 -21.06 -7.02 -13.25
CA CYS A 216 -22.06 -6.15 -12.63
C CYS A 216 -21.89 -6.13 -11.11
N ASN A 217 -21.97 -4.95 -10.50
CA ASN A 217 -22.02 -4.76 -9.05
C ASN A 217 -20.84 -5.38 -8.29
N LYS A 218 -19.61 -5.15 -8.77
CA LYS A 218 -18.39 -5.59 -8.09
C LYS A 218 -18.35 -5.10 -6.64
N VAL A 219 -17.85 -5.92 -5.73
CA VAL A 219 -17.78 -5.63 -4.29
C VAL A 219 -17.09 -4.28 -4.01
N ALA A 220 -15.94 -4.04 -4.66
CA ALA A 220 -15.16 -2.80 -4.54
C ALA A 220 -15.93 -1.53 -4.94
N ASP A 221 -17.01 -1.66 -5.72
CA ASP A 221 -17.81 -0.54 -6.21
C ASP A 221 -19.10 -0.32 -5.41
N VAL A 222 -19.66 -1.37 -4.81
CA VAL A 222 -21.00 -1.33 -4.21
C VAL A 222 -20.99 -1.16 -2.69
N PHE A 223 -19.87 -1.39 -2.01
CA PHE A 223 -19.77 -1.15 -0.58
C PHE A 223 -19.07 0.18 -0.28
N GLU A 224 -19.55 0.86 0.77
CA GLU A 224 -18.95 2.10 1.27
C GLU A 224 -18.27 1.88 2.61
N ILE A 225 -17.35 2.76 2.97
CA ILE A 225 -16.78 2.83 4.32
C ILE A 225 -17.80 3.59 5.17
N ASP A 226 -18.11 3.08 6.37
CA ASP A 226 -18.90 3.80 7.34
C ASP A 226 -18.05 4.92 7.99
N PRO A 227 -18.32 6.21 7.70
CA PRO A 227 -17.51 7.30 8.25
C PRO A 227 -17.72 7.46 9.76
N SER A 228 -18.77 6.89 10.36
CA SER A 228 -19.03 6.97 11.80
C SER A 228 -18.10 6.09 12.63
N VAL A 229 -17.51 5.05 12.03
CA VAL A 229 -16.62 4.11 12.73
C VAL A 229 -15.25 4.77 12.91
N VAL A 230 -15.02 5.38 14.09
CA VAL A 230 -13.83 6.20 14.38
C VAL A 230 -12.53 5.40 14.27
N ARG A 231 -12.52 4.13 14.69
CA ARG A 231 -11.35 3.23 14.65
C ARG A 231 -11.49 2.15 13.57
N GLY A 232 -12.08 2.50 12.44
CA GLY A 232 -12.25 1.59 11.31
C GLY A 232 -10.92 1.14 10.71
N TYR A 233 -10.89 -0.08 10.17
CA TYR A 233 -9.70 -0.63 9.52
C TYR A 233 -9.17 0.28 8.42
N SER A 234 -10.05 0.79 7.56
CA SER A 234 -9.67 1.65 6.43
C SER A 234 -9.20 3.04 6.86
N LYS A 235 -9.58 3.50 8.06
CA LYS A 235 -9.10 4.77 8.63
C LYS A 235 -7.71 4.65 9.24
N THR A 236 -7.39 3.48 9.77
CA THR A 236 -6.08 3.20 10.40
C THR A 236 -5.07 2.62 9.41
N ASN A 237 -5.55 2.13 8.26
CA ASN A 237 -4.76 1.60 7.16
C ASN A 237 -5.14 2.30 5.85
N THR A 238 -4.92 3.61 5.77
CA THR A 238 -5.32 4.44 4.62
C THR A 238 -4.64 4.02 3.31
N GLN A 239 -3.48 3.39 3.38
CA GLN A 239 -2.72 2.82 2.28
C GLN A 239 -3.34 1.52 1.71
N VAL A 240 -4.23 0.87 2.45
CA VAL A 240 -4.92 -0.35 2.01
C VAL A 240 -6.17 0.01 1.22
N PRO A 241 -6.35 -0.52 -0.01
CA PRO A 241 -7.55 -0.25 -0.78
C PRO A 241 -8.77 -0.90 -0.13
N TYR A 242 -9.77 -0.09 0.20
CA TYR A 242 -11.02 -0.60 0.75
C TYR A 242 -11.83 -1.42 -0.28
N VAL A 243 -12.23 -2.63 0.09
CA VAL A 243 -13.09 -3.47 -0.76
C VAL A 243 -14.40 -3.82 -0.04
N ASN A 244 -14.32 -4.45 1.12
CA ASN A 244 -15.50 -4.93 1.86
C ASN A 244 -15.33 -4.90 3.40
N SER A 245 -14.16 -4.48 3.90
CA SER A 245 -13.72 -4.53 5.30
C SER A 245 -13.39 -5.94 5.82
N VAL A 246 -12.23 -6.05 6.50
CA VAL A 246 -11.63 -7.20 7.24
C VAL A 246 -12.21 -8.58 6.89
N SER A 247 -11.42 -9.39 6.19
CA SER A 247 -11.85 -10.65 5.57
C SER A 247 -12.09 -11.75 6.61
N GLY A 248 -13.31 -11.83 7.14
CA GLY A 248 -13.79 -13.06 7.79
C GLY A 248 -13.55 -14.31 6.93
N THR A 249 -13.56 -14.13 5.61
CA THR A 249 -13.15 -15.11 4.58
C THR A 249 -11.74 -15.69 4.80
N THR A 250 -10.76 -14.90 5.27
CA THR A 250 -9.42 -15.41 5.56
C THR A 250 -9.37 -16.17 6.89
N PHE A 251 -10.15 -15.76 7.89
CA PHE A 251 -10.31 -16.57 9.11
C PHE A 251 -10.96 -17.94 8.82
N VAL A 252 -11.90 -18.00 7.86
CA VAL A 252 -12.42 -19.27 7.36
C VAL A 252 -11.28 -20.13 6.79
N LEU A 253 -10.44 -19.56 5.93
CA LEU A 253 -9.29 -20.27 5.38
C LEU A 253 -8.38 -20.80 6.49
N VAL A 254 -8.03 -19.98 7.49
CA VAL A 254 -7.16 -20.42 8.60
C VAL A 254 -7.78 -21.60 9.34
N ALA A 255 -9.08 -21.56 9.67
CA ALA A 255 -9.76 -22.68 10.33
C ALA A 255 -9.79 -23.97 9.48
N VAL A 256 -9.97 -23.83 8.15
CA VAL A 256 -9.86 -24.95 7.20
C VAL A 256 -8.44 -25.51 7.19
N LEU A 257 -7.43 -24.63 7.16
CA LEU A 257 -6.02 -25.02 7.18
C LEU A 257 -5.62 -25.70 8.49
N THR A 258 -6.14 -25.27 9.65
CA THR A 258 -5.90 -25.98 10.92
C THR A 258 -6.37 -27.44 10.84
N ASN A 259 -7.54 -27.69 10.27
CA ASN A 259 -8.05 -29.05 10.06
C ASN A 259 -7.25 -29.82 9.00
N TYR A 260 -6.79 -29.14 7.96
CA TYR A 260 -5.91 -29.71 6.94
C TYR A 260 -4.58 -30.17 7.54
N ILE A 261 -3.95 -29.29 8.33
CA ILE A 261 -2.68 -29.53 9.01
C ILE A 261 -2.78 -30.72 9.95
N GLU A 262 -3.83 -30.80 10.78
CA GLU A 262 -4.01 -31.93 11.69
C GLU A 262 -4.17 -33.26 10.91
N LYS A 263 -4.94 -33.25 9.82
CA LYS A 263 -5.17 -34.44 8.98
C LYS A 263 -3.88 -34.93 8.32
N TYR A 264 -3.07 -34.01 7.80
CA TYR A 264 -1.89 -34.29 7.00
C TYR A 264 -0.58 -34.04 7.78
N LYS A 265 -0.60 -34.05 9.11
CA LYS A 265 0.56 -33.71 9.98
C LYS A 265 1.82 -34.55 9.76
N ASN A 266 1.67 -35.74 9.20
CA ASN A 266 2.77 -36.65 8.88
C ASN A 266 3.22 -36.56 7.41
N ASP A 267 2.61 -35.69 6.60
CA ASP A 267 2.98 -35.50 5.20
C ASP A 267 4.25 -34.63 5.11
N PRO A 268 5.35 -35.12 4.50
CA PRO A 268 6.57 -34.34 4.37
C PRO A 268 6.39 -33.07 3.50
N ASN A 269 5.33 -32.98 2.70
CA ASN A 269 5.02 -31.82 1.86
C ASN A 269 4.03 -30.84 2.51
N LEU A 270 3.64 -31.05 3.76
CA LEU A 270 2.58 -30.28 4.42
C LEU A 270 2.79 -28.75 4.37
N GLU A 271 4.02 -28.28 4.58
CA GLU A 271 4.35 -26.86 4.50
C GLU A 271 4.08 -26.31 3.09
N ASN A 272 4.57 -26.99 2.06
CA ASN A 272 4.36 -26.59 0.66
C ASN A 272 2.88 -26.62 0.29
N ASP A 273 2.16 -27.67 0.69
CA ASP A 273 0.72 -27.81 0.42
C ASP A 273 -0.09 -26.69 1.07
N THR A 274 0.24 -26.35 2.32
CA THR A 274 -0.40 -25.25 3.05
C THR A 274 -0.16 -23.92 2.33
N ASN A 275 1.07 -23.64 1.91
CA ASN A 275 1.41 -22.42 1.18
C ASN A 275 0.74 -22.35 -0.21
N HIS A 276 0.67 -23.47 -0.94
CA HIS A 276 -0.04 -23.54 -2.22
C HIS A 276 -1.53 -23.23 -2.05
N ILE A 277 -2.18 -23.75 -1.02
CA ILE A 277 -3.59 -23.48 -0.72
C ILE A 277 -3.80 -22.01 -0.37
N ILE A 278 -2.94 -21.42 0.47
CA ILE A 278 -2.98 -19.99 0.82
C ILE A 278 -2.87 -19.13 -0.44
N GLN A 279 -1.85 -19.39 -1.26
CA GLN A 279 -1.62 -18.64 -2.49
C GLN A 279 -2.79 -18.75 -3.44
N ALA A 280 -3.33 -19.97 -3.66
CA ALA A 280 -4.47 -20.18 -4.55
C ALA A 280 -5.71 -19.43 -4.05
N PHE A 281 -6.01 -19.51 -2.76
CA PHE A 281 -7.15 -18.82 -2.16
C PHE A 281 -7.03 -17.29 -2.23
N PHE A 282 -5.87 -16.73 -1.90
CA PHE A 282 -5.63 -15.28 -1.93
C PHE A 282 -5.67 -14.74 -3.36
N SER A 283 -5.08 -15.49 -4.30
CA SER A 283 -5.09 -15.15 -5.72
C SER A 283 -6.52 -15.15 -6.26
N PHE A 284 -7.30 -16.20 -5.98
CA PHE A 284 -8.69 -16.30 -6.40
C PHE A 284 -9.56 -15.17 -5.85
N THR A 285 -9.50 -14.94 -4.54
CA THR A 285 -10.34 -13.95 -3.87
C THR A 285 -10.04 -12.51 -4.32
N CYS A 286 -8.77 -12.17 -4.56
CA CYS A 286 -8.39 -10.87 -5.09
C CYS A 286 -8.72 -10.72 -6.58
N LYS A 287 -8.40 -11.71 -7.43
CA LYS A 287 -8.66 -11.63 -8.89
C LYS A 287 -10.16 -11.54 -9.21
N CYS A 288 -11.01 -12.14 -8.39
CA CYS A 288 -12.47 -12.05 -8.50
C CYS A 288 -13.05 -10.76 -7.87
N GLY A 289 -12.22 -9.94 -7.23
CA GLY A 289 -12.59 -8.64 -6.70
C GLY A 289 -13.30 -8.67 -5.34
N TYR A 290 -13.13 -9.73 -4.55
CA TYR A 290 -13.81 -9.89 -3.25
C TYR A 290 -13.07 -9.21 -2.08
N HIS A 291 -11.74 -9.30 -2.06
CA HIS A 291 -10.88 -8.80 -0.97
C HIS A 291 -9.54 -8.30 -1.53
N SER A 292 -8.92 -7.30 -0.87
CA SER A 292 -7.55 -6.91 -1.20
C SER A 292 -6.54 -7.89 -0.62
N LEU A 293 -5.36 -8.01 -1.25
CA LEU A 293 -4.31 -8.91 -0.74
C LEU A 293 -3.86 -8.48 0.65
N ALA A 294 -3.71 -7.17 0.86
CA ALA A 294 -3.33 -6.59 2.14
C ALA A 294 -4.29 -6.97 3.28
N GLU A 295 -5.62 -6.85 3.08
CA GLU A 295 -6.62 -7.23 4.09
C GLU A 295 -6.47 -8.70 4.51
N MET A 296 -6.09 -9.58 3.58
CA MET A 296 -5.94 -11.00 3.85
C MET A 296 -4.58 -11.34 4.48
N GLN A 297 -3.51 -10.66 4.06
CA GLN A 297 -2.18 -10.78 4.66
C GLN A 297 -2.17 -10.33 6.12
N ASP A 298 -2.89 -9.27 6.46
CA ASP A 298 -3.03 -8.81 7.85
C ASP A 298 -3.62 -9.90 8.76
N VAL A 299 -4.51 -10.75 8.24
CA VAL A 299 -5.02 -11.91 8.99
C VAL A 299 -3.95 -12.97 9.22
N LEU A 300 -3.15 -13.30 8.20
CA LEU A 300 -2.04 -14.25 8.36
C LEU A 300 -0.92 -13.70 9.26
N ASN A 301 -0.81 -12.38 9.34
CA ASN A 301 0.18 -11.70 10.15
C ASN A 301 -0.27 -11.46 11.61
N ASP A 302 -1.53 -11.74 11.96
CA ASP A 302 -1.97 -11.69 13.35
C ASP A 302 -1.17 -12.70 14.19
N PRO A 303 -0.59 -12.29 15.33
CA PRO A 303 0.18 -13.16 16.21
C PRO A 303 -0.51 -14.49 16.53
N ALA A 304 -1.81 -14.48 16.82
CA ALA A 304 -2.56 -15.69 17.15
C ALA A 304 -2.66 -16.65 15.96
N VAL A 305 -2.75 -16.12 14.73
CA VAL A 305 -2.76 -16.93 13.51
C VAL A 305 -1.36 -17.46 13.19
N ARG A 306 -0.31 -16.63 13.35
CA ARG A 306 1.08 -17.07 13.15
C ARG A 306 1.48 -18.20 14.08
N GLU A 307 1.02 -18.18 15.33
CA GLU A 307 1.29 -19.22 16.32
C GLU A 307 0.76 -20.59 15.89
N ILE A 308 -0.39 -20.64 15.20
CA ILE A 308 -0.95 -21.91 14.68
C ILE A 308 0.00 -22.55 13.67
N PHE A 309 0.53 -21.77 12.73
CA PHE A 309 1.46 -22.29 11.74
C PHE A 309 2.81 -22.65 12.37
N ALA A 310 3.33 -21.81 13.27
CA ALA A 310 4.58 -22.04 13.97
C ALA A 310 4.55 -23.32 14.83
N ASN A 311 3.47 -23.56 15.59
CA ASN A 311 3.28 -24.77 16.39
C ASN A 311 3.25 -26.06 15.56
N ASN A 312 3.02 -25.95 14.25
CA ASN A 312 3.02 -27.06 13.31
C ASN A 312 4.26 -27.08 12.41
N ASN A 313 5.30 -26.29 12.72
CA ASN A 313 6.52 -26.15 11.92
C ASN A 313 6.26 -25.73 10.46
N ILE A 314 5.28 -24.87 10.24
CA ILE A 314 4.93 -24.33 8.92
C ILE A 314 5.37 -22.87 8.86
N THR A 315 6.25 -22.58 7.92
CA THR A 315 6.60 -21.19 7.58
C THR A 315 5.76 -20.74 6.39
N ILE A 316 5.12 -19.57 6.52
CA ILE A 316 4.44 -18.95 5.37
C ILE A 316 5.51 -18.38 4.44
N HIS A 317 5.52 -18.83 3.19
CA HIS A 317 6.54 -18.48 2.21
C HIS A 317 6.35 -17.06 1.67
N ASP A 318 7.47 -16.44 1.30
CA ASP A 318 7.47 -15.18 0.55
C ASP A 318 6.83 -15.36 -0.83
N ILE A 319 6.42 -14.24 -1.41
CA ILE A 319 5.78 -14.22 -2.73
C ILE A 319 6.79 -14.64 -3.80
N PRO A 320 6.47 -15.58 -4.70
CA PRO A 320 7.36 -15.99 -5.78
C PRO A 320 7.90 -14.81 -6.60
N GLN A 321 9.22 -14.66 -6.64
CA GLN A 321 9.89 -13.48 -7.21
C GLN A 321 9.50 -13.22 -8.67
N LYS A 322 9.33 -14.26 -9.48
CA LYS A 322 8.90 -14.14 -10.88
C LYS A 322 7.53 -13.45 -11.02
N ALA A 323 6.55 -13.83 -10.21
CA ALA A 323 5.22 -13.23 -10.22
C ALA A 323 5.28 -11.79 -9.69
N LEU A 324 6.08 -11.57 -8.64
CA LEU A 324 6.28 -10.26 -8.05
C LEU A 324 6.91 -9.27 -9.03
N ASP A 325 7.97 -9.65 -9.73
CA ASP A 325 8.64 -8.79 -10.71
C ASP A 325 7.71 -8.40 -11.87
N ALA A 326 6.91 -9.34 -12.37
CA ALA A 326 5.92 -9.08 -13.41
C ALA A 326 4.86 -8.07 -12.93
N ALA A 327 4.30 -8.28 -11.74
CA ALA A 327 3.30 -7.39 -11.16
C ALA A 327 3.86 -5.99 -10.86
N ILE A 328 5.08 -5.90 -10.31
CA ILE A 328 5.76 -4.63 -10.05
C ILE A 328 6.00 -3.88 -11.35
N ALA A 329 6.55 -4.52 -12.38
CA ALA A 329 6.84 -3.87 -13.65
C ALA A 329 5.58 -3.23 -14.27
N ALA A 330 4.48 -3.97 -14.34
CA ALA A 330 3.19 -3.46 -14.81
C ALA A 330 2.69 -2.29 -13.94
N SER A 331 2.80 -2.43 -12.62
CA SER A 331 2.30 -1.44 -11.66
C SER A 331 3.12 -0.15 -11.66
N CYS A 332 4.43 -0.21 -11.89
CA CYS A 332 5.27 0.98 -12.08
C CYS A 332 4.79 1.80 -13.29
N HIS A 333 4.47 1.14 -14.41
CA HIS A 333 3.92 1.81 -15.59
C HIS A 333 2.54 2.43 -15.32
N TYR A 334 1.68 1.68 -14.62
CA TYR A 334 0.35 2.15 -14.25
C TYR A 334 0.43 3.39 -13.35
N ALA A 335 1.17 3.31 -12.23
CA ALA A 335 1.34 4.41 -11.28
C ALA A 335 1.83 5.68 -11.97
N THR A 336 2.90 5.56 -12.75
CA THR A 336 3.46 6.70 -13.51
C THR A 336 2.43 7.36 -14.43
N ARG A 337 1.63 6.55 -15.13
CA ARG A 337 0.56 7.07 -16.00
C ARG A 337 -0.51 7.82 -15.19
N ILE A 338 -0.96 7.26 -14.08
CA ILE A 338 -1.99 7.87 -13.22
C ILE A 338 -1.48 9.18 -12.63
N THR A 339 -0.31 9.18 -12.04
CA THR A 339 0.28 10.36 -11.41
C THR A 339 0.47 11.49 -12.44
N LEU A 340 0.94 11.19 -13.66
CA LEU A 340 1.03 12.18 -14.73
C LEU A 340 -0.33 12.70 -15.21
N GLN A 341 -1.36 11.83 -15.25
CA GLN A 341 -2.72 12.25 -15.58
C GLN A 341 -3.30 13.18 -14.52
N HIS A 342 -3.11 12.87 -13.24
CA HIS A 342 -3.52 13.74 -12.13
C HIS A 342 -2.81 15.07 -12.18
N LYS A 343 -1.48 15.06 -12.37
CA LYS A 343 -0.69 16.28 -12.53
C LYS A 343 -1.20 17.16 -13.67
N LEU A 344 -1.46 16.58 -14.84
CA LEU A 344 -2.02 17.33 -15.97
C LEU A 344 -3.39 17.92 -15.63
N HIS A 345 -4.23 17.18 -14.90
CA HIS A 345 -5.53 17.68 -14.48
C HIS A 345 -5.42 18.83 -13.47
N GLU A 346 -4.47 18.75 -12.53
CA GLU A 346 -4.11 19.84 -11.62
C GLU A 346 -3.66 21.07 -12.43
N ASP A 347 -2.71 20.92 -13.34
CA ASP A 347 -2.18 22.01 -14.18
C ASP A 347 -3.27 22.69 -15.02
N ILE A 348 -4.21 21.92 -15.59
CA ILE A 348 -5.35 22.46 -16.36
C ILE A 348 -6.34 23.18 -15.45
N SER A 349 -6.62 22.63 -14.26
CA SER A 349 -7.58 23.21 -13.31
C SER A 349 -7.06 24.51 -12.72
N GLU A 350 -5.75 24.61 -12.49
CA GLU A 350 -5.05 25.80 -12.05
C GLU A 350 -4.89 26.86 -13.16
N GLY A 351 -4.84 26.43 -14.43
CA GLY A 351 -4.71 27.29 -15.61
C GLY A 351 -6.04 27.78 -16.23
N SER A 352 -7.18 27.28 -15.77
CA SER A 352 -8.51 27.62 -16.33
C SER A 352 -9.11 28.83 -15.60
N PRO A 353 -9.42 29.96 -16.27
CA PRO A 353 -10.20 31.01 -15.64
C PRO A 353 -11.60 30.48 -15.34
N SER A 354 -12.05 30.59 -14.08
CA SER A 354 -13.33 30.06 -13.63
C SER A 354 -14.47 30.59 -14.51
N LEU A 355 -15.17 29.69 -15.20
CA LEU A 355 -16.40 29.98 -15.92
C LEU A 355 -17.59 30.07 -14.96
N THR A 356 -17.49 30.93 -13.94
CA THR A 356 -18.62 31.31 -13.09
C THR A 356 -18.59 32.81 -12.79
N HIS A 357 -19.64 33.48 -13.27
CA HIS A 357 -20.08 34.84 -13.01
C HIS A 357 -19.31 36.03 -13.61
N VAL A 358 -19.83 36.45 -14.76
CA VAL A 358 -19.92 37.85 -15.17
C VAL A 358 -20.83 38.60 -14.16
N GLU A 359 -20.50 39.88 -13.95
CA GLU A 359 -21.19 40.94 -13.18
C GLU A 359 -20.78 41.12 -11.70
N SER A 360 -19.84 42.02 -11.45
CA SER A 360 -20.17 43.42 -11.15
C SER A 360 -18.92 44.21 -10.76
N ASN A 361 -18.92 45.49 -11.16
CA ASN A 361 -17.89 46.46 -10.89
C ASN A 361 -17.64 46.63 -9.39
N ASP A 362 -16.45 46.24 -8.90
CA ASP A 362 -15.88 46.94 -7.76
C ASP A 362 -14.37 47.12 -7.91
N ARG A 363 -13.95 48.38 -7.78
CA ARG A 363 -12.55 48.82 -7.87
C ARG A 363 -11.90 48.60 -6.50
N SER A 364 -11.57 47.35 -6.20
CA SER A 364 -10.52 47.04 -5.23
C SER A 364 -9.73 45.85 -5.73
N LYS A 365 -8.58 46.10 -6.36
CA LYS A 365 -7.69 45.07 -6.87
C LYS A 365 -7.24 44.14 -5.74
N PRO A 366 -7.40 42.81 -5.84
CA PRO A 366 -6.43 41.86 -5.31
C PRO A 366 -5.48 41.51 -6.46
N SER A 367 -4.20 41.79 -6.26
CA SER A 367 -3.14 41.42 -7.19
C SER A 367 -3.09 39.91 -7.43
N LEU A 368 -2.83 39.51 -8.68
CA LEU A 368 -2.33 38.19 -9.10
C LEU A 368 -1.21 37.67 -8.18
N SER A 369 -1.55 36.89 -7.14
CA SER A 369 -0.55 36.29 -6.24
C SER A 369 -0.72 34.80 -5.97
N PHE A 370 -1.63 34.11 -6.67
CA PHE A 370 -1.97 32.71 -6.33
C PHE A 370 -0.98 31.63 -6.79
N PHE A 371 0.11 31.98 -7.49
CA PHE A 371 1.22 31.06 -7.83
C PHE A 371 2.54 31.40 -7.12
N ARG A 372 2.52 32.05 -5.96
CA ARG A 372 3.72 32.10 -5.09
C ARG A 372 3.65 30.95 -4.10
N LYS A 373 4.42 29.87 -4.35
CA LYS A 373 4.78 28.89 -3.31
C LYS A 373 5.26 29.66 -2.07
N SER A 374 4.56 29.46 -0.97
CA SER A 374 4.56 30.35 0.19
C SER A 374 5.85 30.24 0.99
N TYR A 375 6.35 31.40 1.45
CA TYR A 375 7.34 31.44 2.52
C TYR A 375 6.77 30.70 3.75
N PRO A 376 7.57 29.87 4.47
CA PRO A 376 7.07 29.13 5.63
C PRO A 376 6.52 30.09 6.68
N THR A 377 5.21 30.09 6.88
CA THR A 377 4.54 31.07 7.75
C THR A 377 4.91 30.86 9.21
N GLU A 378 5.31 29.63 9.57
CA GLU A 378 5.86 29.27 10.86
C GLU A 378 7.07 30.14 11.21
N LEU A 379 7.95 30.46 10.25
CA LEU A 379 9.10 31.33 10.50
C LEU A 379 8.72 32.75 10.90
N SER A 380 7.54 33.22 10.50
CA SER A 380 7.03 34.55 10.88
C SER A 380 6.64 34.60 12.36
N ILE A 381 6.22 33.47 12.94
CA ILE A 381 5.95 33.33 14.37
C ILE A 381 7.25 33.53 15.17
N TYR A 382 8.37 33.07 14.62
CA TYR A 382 9.71 33.21 15.21
C TYR A 382 10.47 34.45 14.71
N GLY A 383 9.76 35.47 14.22
CA GLY A 383 10.32 36.78 13.92
C GLY A 383 11.12 36.88 12.61
N VAL A 384 11.03 35.87 11.73
CA VAL A 384 11.63 35.91 10.40
C VAL A 384 10.53 36.11 9.37
N ARG A 385 10.45 37.32 8.81
CA ARG A 385 9.54 37.66 7.72
C ARG A 385 10.21 37.39 6.39
N GLU A 386 9.44 37.05 5.35
CA GLU A 386 9.94 36.72 4.01
C GLU A 386 10.98 37.73 3.48
N ASN A 387 10.67 39.02 3.56
CA ASN A 387 11.54 40.11 3.09
C ASN A 387 12.76 40.40 3.98
N LYS A 388 12.89 39.72 5.12
CA LYS A 388 13.99 39.85 6.09
C LYS A 388 14.66 38.50 6.36
N ALA A 389 14.32 37.46 5.61
CA ALA A 389 14.92 36.15 5.74
C ALA A 389 16.40 36.24 5.36
N THR A 390 17.26 35.69 6.21
CA THR A 390 18.66 35.40 5.92
C THR A 390 18.96 34.03 6.48
N GLY A 391 19.93 33.31 5.89
CA GLY A 391 20.25 31.96 6.35
C GLY A 391 20.54 31.86 7.86
N PRO A 392 21.35 32.75 8.46
CA PRO A 392 21.56 32.75 9.91
C PRO A 392 20.28 33.01 10.72
N ARG A 393 19.44 33.97 10.30
CA ARG A 393 18.18 34.27 11.01
C ARG A 393 17.18 33.12 10.95
N VAL A 394 17.13 32.43 9.82
CA VAL A 394 16.27 31.26 9.66
C VAL A 394 16.81 30.09 10.47
N THR A 395 18.12 29.86 10.44
CA THR A 395 18.77 28.82 11.26
C THR A 395 18.43 29.01 12.74
N GLU A 396 18.49 30.24 13.24
CA GLU A 396 18.13 30.56 14.62
C GLU A 396 16.64 30.33 14.92
N ALA A 397 15.74 30.66 13.99
CA ALA A 397 14.32 30.36 14.13
C ALA A 397 14.04 28.85 14.14
N ILE A 398 14.74 28.08 13.29
CA ILE A 398 14.63 26.61 13.26
C ILE A 398 15.14 25.99 14.56
N LYS A 399 16.22 26.51 15.16
CA LYS A 399 16.68 26.06 16.50
C LYS A 399 15.61 26.27 17.57
N LYS A 400 14.93 27.43 17.57
CA LYS A 400 13.82 27.69 18.49
C LYS A 400 12.63 26.77 18.26
N ILE A 401 12.28 26.50 17.00
CA ILE A 401 11.23 25.51 16.67
C ILE A 401 11.63 24.12 17.18
N LYS A 402 12.91 23.74 17.05
CA LYS A 402 13.43 22.48 17.57
C LYS A 402 13.30 22.40 19.09
N GLU A 403 13.67 23.46 19.81
CA GLU A 403 13.56 23.54 21.27
C GLU A 403 12.11 23.46 21.75
N GLU A 404 11.17 24.12 21.05
CA GLU A 404 9.76 24.21 21.47
C GLU A 404 8.90 23.04 21.00
N LYS A 405 9.17 22.48 19.80
CA LYS A 405 8.30 21.53 19.11
C LYS A 405 8.98 20.21 18.74
N GLY A 406 10.27 20.07 19.04
CA GLY A 406 11.06 18.88 18.74
C GLY A 406 11.63 18.85 17.31
N ASN A 407 12.42 17.82 17.06
CA ASN A 407 13.22 17.68 15.85
C ASN A 407 12.37 17.59 14.56
N VAL A 408 11.25 16.85 14.58
CA VAL A 408 10.44 16.60 13.37
C VAL A 408 9.75 17.87 12.84
N PRO A 409 9.04 18.69 13.66
CA PRO A 409 8.48 19.96 13.18
C PRO A 409 9.53 20.96 12.72
N ALA A 410 10.69 21.01 13.38
CA ALA A 410 11.81 21.88 12.98
C ALA A 410 12.39 21.48 11.62
N LEU A 411 12.52 20.17 11.37
CA LEU A 411 12.97 19.61 10.10
C LEU A 411 12.03 20.02 8.95
N LYS A 412 10.72 19.91 9.16
CA LYS A 412 9.68 20.29 8.17
C LYS A 412 9.80 21.76 7.77
N VAL A 413 9.93 22.67 8.74
CA VAL A 413 10.08 24.11 8.47
C VAL A 413 11.41 24.43 7.80
N ALA A 414 12.49 23.73 8.17
CA ALA A 414 13.81 23.90 7.56
C ALA A 414 13.82 23.48 6.07
N PHE A 415 13.18 22.37 5.72
CA PHE A 415 13.05 21.93 4.33
C PHE A 415 12.18 22.88 3.50
N ASN A 416 11.04 23.30 4.04
CA ASN A 416 10.16 24.27 3.38
C ASN A 416 10.92 25.58 3.08
N PHE A 417 11.77 26.06 3.99
CA PHE A 417 12.60 27.23 3.74
C PHE A 417 13.67 26.98 2.67
N MET A 418 14.39 25.85 2.74
CA MET A 418 15.41 25.49 1.75
C MET A 418 14.82 25.43 0.34
N HIS A 419 13.58 24.93 0.22
CA HIS A 419 12.85 24.88 -1.05
C HIS A 419 12.47 26.29 -1.55
N TRP A 420 11.92 27.14 -0.68
CA TRP A 420 11.59 28.53 -1.01
C TRP A 420 12.84 29.35 -1.39
N ALA A 421 13.94 29.20 -0.64
CA ALA A 421 15.20 29.90 -0.83
C ALA A 421 15.83 29.62 -2.20
N ARG A 422 15.83 28.35 -2.63
CA ARG A 422 16.35 27.92 -3.95
C ARG A 422 15.61 28.58 -5.13
N GLN A 423 14.33 28.87 -4.97
CA GLN A 423 13.48 29.44 -6.03
C GLN A 423 13.49 30.96 -6.09
N LYS A 424 13.62 31.64 -4.93
CA LYS A 424 13.54 33.10 -4.86
C LYS A 424 14.89 33.80 -4.88
N HIS A 425 15.92 33.24 -4.26
CA HIS A 425 17.25 33.85 -4.20
C HIS A 425 18.35 32.77 -4.10
N ARG A 426 19.00 32.48 -5.23
CA ARG A 426 20.10 31.48 -5.34
C ARG A 426 21.34 31.76 -4.45
N HIS A 427 21.36 32.86 -3.70
CA HIS A 427 22.53 33.31 -2.91
C HIS A 427 22.31 33.31 -1.39
N PHE A 428 21.28 32.63 -0.87
CA PHE A 428 21.18 32.46 0.58
C PHE A 428 22.34 31.61 1.12
N ASN A 429 23.09 32.16 2.08
CA ASN A 429 24.07 31.39 2.85
C ASN A 429 23.33 30.39 3.75
N THR A 430 23.21 29.14 3.30
CA THR A 430 22.44 28.08 3.98
C THR A 430 23.33 27.03 4.66
N THR A 431 24.63 27.28 4.78
CA THR A 431 25.60 26.29 5.31
C THR A 431 25.23 25.83 6.72
N GLU A 432 25.02 26.77 7.65
CA GLU A 432 24.64 26.45 9.03
C GLU A 432 23.28 25.74 9.12
N LEU A 433 22.34 26.07 8.23
CA LEU A 433 21.03 25.41 8.18
C LEU A 433 21.16 23.95 7.72
N LYS A 434 22.01 23.69 6.73
CA LYS A 434 22.29 22.32 6.25
C LYS A 434 22.96 21.47 7.34
N GLU A 435 23.91 22.03 8.08
CA GLU A 435 24.53 21.35 9.22
C GLU A 435 23.52 21.05 10.32
N LEU A 436 22.61 22.00 10.62
CA LEU A 436 21.54 21.81 11.60
C LEU A 436 20.56 20.71 11.17
N ILE A 437 20.18 20.67 9.89
CA ILE A 437 19.35 19.58 9.33
C ILE A 437 20.06 18.23 9.50
N GLY A 438 21.37 18.16 9.20
CA GLY A 438 22.17 16.95 9.40
C GLY A 438 22.13 16.46 10.85
N LYS A 439 22.35 17.36 11.82
CA LYS A 439 22.29 17.04 13.26
C LYS A 439 20.90 16.56 13.70
N MET A 440 19.85 17.26 13.29
CA MET A 440 18.47 16.87 13.62
C MET A 440 18.12 15.47 13.10
N ARG A 441 18.59 15.10 11.90
CA ARG A 441 18.41 13.75 11.35
C ARG A 441 19.13 12.68 12.18
N THR A 442 20.37 12.94 12.58
CA THR A 442 21.14 12.01 13.42
C THR A 442 20.49 11.83 14.80
N GLU A 443 20.00 12.91 15.40
CA GLU A 443 19.33 12.86 16.71
C GLU A 443 18.00 12.11 16.64
N ILE A 444 17.17 12.35 15.60
CA ILE A 444 15.94 11.57 15.36
C ILE A 444 16.26 10.09 15.23
N HIS A 445 17.31 9.74 14.47
CA HIS A 445 17.73 8.35 14.30
C HIS A 445 18.15 7.71 15.64
N GLN A 446 18.91 8.43 16.48
CA GLN A 446 19.32 7.95 17.80
C GLN A 446 18.15 7.83 18.79
N GLU A 447 17.19 8.77 18.79
CA GLU A 447 15.97 8.69 19.60
C GLU A 447 15.11 7.48 19.22
N ILE A 448 15.01 7.16 17.93
CA ILE A 448 14.30 5.98 17.45
C ILE A 448 15.03 4.69 17.86
N CYS A 449 16.37 4.65 17.78
CA CYS A 449 17.16 3.49 18.22
C CYS A 449 17.12 3.27 19.74
N ASN A 450 17.14 4.33 20.55
CA ASN A 450 17.15 4.22 22.02
C ASN A 450 15.78 3.86 22.59
N ASN A 451 14.68 4.34 22.00
CA ASN A 451 13.32 3.94 22.40
C ASN A 451 13.00 2.45 22.09
N HIS A 452 13.86 1.77 21.33
CA HIS A 452 13.77 0.33 21.09
C HIS A 452 14.51 -0.52 22.13
N LEU A 453 15.50 0.02 22.85
CA LEU A 453 16.20 -0.70 23.93
C LEU A 453 15.36 -0.78 25.22
N ASP A 454 14.58 0.26 25.52
CA ASP A 454 13.74 0.30 26.74
C ASP A 454 12.45 -0.54 26.66
N ASN A 455 12.11 -1.05 25.47
CA ASN A 455 10.98 -1.98 25.27
C ASN A 455 11.42 -3.43 25.02
N CYS A 456 12.72 -3.72 25.08
CA CYS A 456 13.23 -5.08 25.12
C CYS A 456 13.27 -5.57 26.57
N ILE A 457 12.12 -6.01 27.09
CA ILE A 457 12.14 -7.00 28.16
C ILE A 457 12.76 -8.26 27.54
N ILE A 458 13.99 -8.55 27.93
CA ILE A 458 14.62 -9.85 27.71
C ILE A 458 13.84 -10.86 28.55
N ILE A 459 13.00 -11.67 27.91
CA ILE A 459 12.62 -13.02 28.35
C ILE A 459 12.70 -13.94 27.15
#